data_AF-A0A350DHG2-F1
#
_entry.id   AF-A0A350DHG2-F1
#
_cell.length_a   1.000
_cell.length_b   1.000
_cell.length_c   1.000
_cell.angle_alpha   90.00
_cell.angle_beta   90.00
_cell.angle_gamma   90.00
#
_symmetry.space_group_name_H-M   'P 1'
#
loop_
_entity.id
_entity.type
_entity.pdbx_description
1 polymer ?
#
loop_
_entity_poly.entity_id
_entity_poly.type
_entity_poly.pdbx_seq_one_letter_code
_entity_poly.pdbx_strand_id
1 'polypeptide(L)'
;MTTSAEGVSDAIRHTVLRDLAWLLATPDLVTLGAYPGRPTGLTLGLTDNHHTWLTALLPGVEALNGKLATRMGHYHERLWQLLLDNAPNTRLLANNLRITQRRTTLGELDMLYRTRTNPVPVHLEVAIK
;
A
#
# COMPACT_ATOMS: atom_id res chain seq x y z
N MET A 1 9.47 -10.81 -23.35
CA MET A 1 8.84 -10.14 -22.19
C MET A 1 9.97 -9.52 -21.39
N THR A 2 10.14 -8.21 -21.47
CA THR A 2 11.22 -7.49 -20.77
C THR A 2 10.78 -7.22 -19.34
N THR A 3 10.96 -8.21 -18.46
CA THR A 3 11.02 -8.01 -17.02
C THR A 3 12.33 -7.30 -16.70
N SER A 4 12.25 -6.13 -16.05
CA SER A 4 13.43 -5.47 -15.49
C SER A 4 13.89 -6.18 -14.20
N ALA A 5 15.05 -5.75 -13.67
CA ALA A 5 15.80 -6.40 -12.59
C ALA A 5 15.05 -6.59 -11.25
N GLU A 6 13.81 -6.14 -11.12
CA GLU A 6 13.02 -6.13 -9.87
C GLU A 6 11.62 -6.75 -10.02
N GLY A 7 11.36 -7.50 -11.10
CA GLY A 7 10.06 -8.17 -11.29
C GLY A 7 8.92 -7.25 -11.71
N VAL A 8 9.21 -5.97 -11.98
CA VAL A 8 8.25 -5.00 -12.53
C VAL A 8 8.39 -4.96 -14.06
N SER A 9 7.28 -4.72 -14.78
CA SER A 9 7.30 -4.63 -16.24
C SER A 9 7.65 -3.22 -16.69
N ASP A 10 8.63 -3.09 -17.60
CA ASP A 10 9.00 -1.83 -18.24
C ASP A 10 7.87 -1.22 -19.09
N ALA A 11 6.83 -2.01 -19.40
CA ALA A 11 5.64 -1.53 -20.09
C ALA A 11 4.82 -0.54 -19.25
N ILE A 12 4.97 -0.55 -17.92
CA ILE A 12 4.29 0.38 -17.02
C ILE A 12 5.01 1.73 -17.07
N ARG A 13 4.48 2.66 -17.87
CA ARG A 13 5.08 4.00 -18.06
C ARG A 13 4.79 4.97 -16.93
N HIS A 14 3.63 4.84 -16.28
CA HIS A 14 3.22 5.74 -15.19
C HIS A 14 3.98 5.43 -13.90
N THR A 15 4.71 6.40 -13.36
CA THR A 15 5.62 6.23 -12.20
C THR A 15 4.92 5.61 -11.00
N VAL A 16 3.77 6.15 -10.58
CA VAL A 16 3.02 5.63 -9.42
C VAL A 16 2.59 4.16 -9.60
N LEU A 17 2.21 3.76 -10.83
CA LEU A 17 1.84 2.37 -11.07
C LEU A 17 3.05 1.45 -11.05
N ARG A 18 4.21 1.94 -11.51
CA ARG A 18 5.47 1.20 -11.40
C ARG A 18 5.86 1.02 -9.93
N ASP A 19 5.70 2.06 -9.13
CA ASP A 19 6.03 2.00 -7.70
C ASP A 19 5.04 1.14 -6.92
N LEU A 20 3.76 1.11 -7.30
CA LEU A 20 2.79 0.15 -6.76
C LEU A 20 3.13 -1.29 -7.17
N ALA A 21 3.54 -1.51 -8.41
CA ALA A 21 3.98 -2.83 -8.87
C ALA A 21 5.23 -3.30 -8.11
N TRP A 22 6.19 -2.39 -7.89
CA TRP A 22 7.35 -2.62 -7.05
C TRP A 22 6.93 -2.95 -5.62
N LEU A 23 6.03 -2.17 -5.02
CA LEU A 23 5.55 -2.39 -3.67
C LEU A 23 4.91 -3.77 -3.48
N LEU A 24 4.18 -4.26 -4.48
CA LEU A 24 3.59 -5.60 -4.47
C LEU A 24 4.66 -6.71 -4.59
N ALA A 25 5.67 -6.50 -5.43
CA ALA A 25 6.70 -7.52 -5.73
C ALA A 25 7.82 -7.59 -4.67
N THR A 26 8.17 -6.48 -4.03
CA THR A 26 9.33 -6.38 -3.12
C THR A 26 9.13 -7.26 -1.89
N PRO A 27 9.98 -8.27 -1.61
CA PRO A 27 9.82 -9.11 -0.42
C PRO A 27 10.01 -8.34 0.89
N ASP A 28 9.48 -8.87 1.99
CA ASP A 28 9.79 -8.33 3.33
C ASP A 28 11.29 -8.47 3.63
N LEU A 29 11.93 -7.37 4.03
CA LEU A 29 13.36 -7.37 4.39
C LEU A 29 13.62 -8.08 5.72
N VAL A 30 12.66 -8.05 6.64
CA VAL A 30 12.77 -8.65 7.97
C VAL A 30 11.45 -9.32 8.30
N THR A 31 11.51 -10.58 8.72
CA THR A 31 10.36 -11.30 9.27
C THR A 31 10.42 -11.23 10.79
N LEU A 32 9.42 -10.60 11.41
CA LEU A 32 9.27 -10.55 12.87
C LEU A 32 8.20 -11.58 13.26
N GLY A 33 8.58 -12.65 13.95
CA GLY A 33 7.73 -13.84 14.10
C GLY A 33 6.30 -13.61 14.64
N ALA A 34 6.11 -12.66 15.55
CA ALA A 34 4.78 -12.34 16.10
C ALA A 34 4.00 -11.30 15.27
N TYR A 35 4.62 -10.69 14.27
CA TYR A 35 4.02 -9.65 13.45
C TYR A 35 3.72 -10.22 12.06
N PRO A 36 2.47 -10.12 11.58
CA PRO A 36 2.08 -10.66 10.29
C PRO A 36 2.74 -9.94 9.10
N GLY A 37 3.45 -8.84 9.35
CA GLY A 37 4.13 -8.06 8.33
C GLY A 37 3.16 -7.33 7.42
N ARG A 38 3.58 -7.11 6.18
CA ARG A 38 2.77 -6.47 5.16
C ARG A 38 1.63 -7.40 4.68
N PRO A 39 0.51 -6.85 4.19
CA PRO A 39 -0.54 -7.68 3.60
C PRO A 39 -0.01 -8.45 2.38
N THR A 40 -0.32 -9.75 2.33
CA THR A 40 0.07 -10.62 1.21
C THR A 40 -0.78 -10.34 -0.04
N GLY A 41 -0.34 -10.83 -1.20
CA GLY A 41 -1.15 -10.83 -2.42
C GLY A 41 -2.53 -11.47 -2.22
N LEU A 42 -2.62 -12.53 -1.42
CA LEU A 42 -3.90 -13.15 -1.05
C LEU A 42 -4.78 -12.21 -0.21
N THR A 43 -4.20 -11.56 0.80
CA THR A 43 -4.88 -10.57 1.65
C THR A 43 -5.46 -9.43 0.82
N LEU A 44 -4.71 -8.99 -0.20
CA LEU A 44 -5.11 -7.91 -1.11
C LEU A 44 -6.08 -8.37 -2.20
N GLY A 45 -6.12 -9.67 -2.52
CA GLY A 45 -6.86 -10.22 -3.65
C GLY A 45 -6.16 -9.98 -5.00
N LEU A 46 -4.83 -9.95 -4.98
CA LEU A 46 -3.96 -9.57 -6.08
C LEU A 46 -3.00 -10.67 -6.57
N THR A 47 -3.15 -11.91 -6.11
CA THR A 47 -2.20 -13.02 -6.38
C THR A 47 -1.97 -13.26 -7.88
N ASP A 48 -3.02 -13.25 -8.70
CA ASP A 48 -2.96 -13.63 -10.12
C ASP A 48 -3.35 -12.50 -11.10
N ASN A 49 -3.78 -11.35 -10.58
CA ASN A 49 -4.44 -10.30 -11.37
C ASN A 49 -3.86 -8.90 -11.17
N HIS A 50 -2.70 -8.75 -10.50
CA HIS A 50 -2.15 -7.44 -10.18
C HIS A 50 -1.92 -6.56 -11.40
N HIS A 51 -1.55 -7.13 -12.56
CA HIS A 51 -1.35 -6.36 -13.79
C HIS A 51 -2.66 -5.74 -14.29
N THR A 52 -3.72 -6.53 -14.39
CA THR A 52 -5.05 -6.05 -14.79
C THR A 52 -5.58 -5.01 -13.81
N TRP A 53 -5.37 -5.24 -12.51
CA TRP A 53 -5.74 -4.28 -11.47
C TRP A 53 -4.98 -2.95 -11.59
N LEU A 54 -3.67 -2.98 -11.80
CA LEU A 54 -2.85 -1.77 -12.01
C LEU A 54 -3.33 -0.97 -13.23
N THR A 55 -3.66 -1.66 -14.33
CA THR A 55 -4.22 -1.00 -15.52
C THR A 55 -5.57 -0.35 -15.24
N ALA A 56 -6.46 -1.02 -14.51
CA ALA A 56 -7.75 -0.47 -14.12
C ALA A 56 -7.63 0.73 -13.16
N LEU A 57 -6.55 0.80 -12.38
CA LEU A 57 -6.28 1.90 -11.46
C LEU A 57 -5.72 3.15 -12.14
N LEU A 58 -5.17 3.03 -13.35
CA LEU A 58 -4.51 4.13 -14.08
C LEU A 58 -5.32 5.43 -14.12
N PRO A 59 -6.62 5.45 -14.51
CA PRO A 59 -7.37 6.71 -14.60
C PRO A 59 -7.52 7.40 -13.24
N GLY A 60 -7.68 6.63 -12.16
CA GLY A 60 -7.80 7.16 -10.81
C GLY A 60 -6.48 7.76 -10.30
N VAL A 61 -5.36 7.13 -10.65
CA VAL A 61 -4.02 7.62 -10.31
C VAL A 61 -3.64 8.85 -11.12
N GLU A 62 -3.99 8.90 -12.40
CA GLU A 62 -3.78 10.08 -13.25
C GLU A 62 -4.56 11.29 -12.74
N ALA A 63 -5.75 11.10 -12.16
CA ALA A 63 -6.51 12.18 -11.53
C ALA A 63 -5.82 12.77 -10.27
N LEU A 64 -4.84 12.05 -9.70
CA LEU A 64 -4.04 12.51 -8.56
C LEU A 64 -2.75 13.24 -8.98
N ASN A 65 -2.50 13.42 -10.28
CA ASN A 65 -1.25 14.03 -10.77
C ASN A 65 -0.96 15.37 -10.09
N GLY A 66 0.27 15.53 -9.60
CA GLY A 66 0.73 16.71 -8.86
C GLY A 66 0.38 16.76 -7.37
N LYS A 67 -0.35 15.77 -6.82
CA LYS A 67 -0.75 15.73 -5.39
C LYS A 67 -0.01 14.70 -4.54
N LEU A 68 0.96 13.97 -5.12
CA LEU A 68 1.77 13.03 -4.36
C LEU A 68 2.90 13.76 -3.63
N ALA A 69 3.13 13.35 -2.39
CA ALA A 69 4.14 13.98 -1.54
C ALA A 69 5.54 13.84 -2.16
N THR A 70 6.36 14.88 -2.01
CA THR A 70 7.74 14.91 -2.53
C THR A 70 8.75 14.27 -1.58
N ARG A 71 8.39 14.13 -0.29
CA ARG A 71 9.22 13.45 0.70
C ARG A 71 8.97 11.95 0.63
N MET A 72 10.06 11.17 0.54
CA MET A 72 9.99 9.72 0.33
C MET A 72 9.07 8.99 1.32
N GLY A 73 9.16 9.28 2.63
CA GLY A 73 8.30 8.66 3.65
C GLY A 73 6.81 8.82 3.35
N HIS A 74 6.36 10.07 3.19
CA HIS A 74 4.97 10.37 2.85
C HIS A 74 4.55 9.83 1.47
N TYR A 75 5.47 9.76 0.52
CA TYR A 75 5.18 9.14 -0.78
C TYR A 75 4.87 7.65 -0.61
N HIS A 76 5.71 6.94 0.14
CA HIS A 76 5.53 5.51 0.42
C HIS A 76 4.25 5.22 1.21
N GLU A 77 3.96 6.02 2.24
CA GLU A 77 2.66 6.00 2.92
C GLU A 77 1.52 6.19 1.91
N ARG A 78 1.62 7.16 1.00
CA ARG A 78 0.55 7.41 0.04
C ARG A 78 0.34 6.23 -0.93
N LEU A 79 1.40 5.52 -1.33
CA LEU A 79 1.29 4.30 -2.13
C LEU A 79 0.52 3.21 -1.37
N TRP A 80 0.84 2.98 -0.10
CA TRP A 80 0.14 2.02 0.75
C TRP A 80 -1.34 2.40 0.94
N GLN A 81 -1.65 3.68 1.14
CA GLN A 81 -3.03 4.14 1.24
C GLN A 81 -3.82 3.86 -0.05
N LEU A 82 -3.23 4.17 -1.22
CA LEU A 82 -3.85 3.87 -2.51
C LEU A 82 -4.09 2.38 -2.70
N LEU A 83 -3.09 1.56 -2.36
CA LEU A 83 -3.14 0.12 -2.47
C LEU A 83 -4.24 -0.48 -1.57
N LEU A 84 -4.25 -0.14 -0.29
CA LEU A 84 -5.21 -0.71 0.68
C LEU A 84 -6.66 -0.30 0.39
N ASP A 85 -6.87 0.92 -0.11
CA ASP A 85 -8.21 1.42 -0.39
C ASP A 85 -8.80 0.87 -1.70
N ASN A 86 -7.94 0.59 -2.68
CA ASN A 86 -8.36 0.15 -4.03
C ASN A 86 -8.14 -1.35 -4.31
N ALA A 87 -7.45 -2.07 -3.42
CA ALA A 87 -7.27 -3.52 -3.60
C ALA A 87 -8.62 -4.27 -3.47
N PRO A 88 -8.82 -5.36 -4.24
CA PRO A 88 -10.08 -6.10 -4.27
C PRO A 88 -10.57 -6.57 -2.91
N ASN A 89 -9.68 -7.08 -2.05
CA ASN A 89 -10.07 -7.73 -0.81
C ASN A 89 -9.90 -6.86 0.44
N THR A 90 -9.41 -5.62 0.31
CA THR A 90 -9.22 -4.73 1.46
C THR A 90 -9.96 -3.41 1.30
N ARG A 91 -10.07 -2.67 2.39
CA ARG A 91 -10.47 -1.27 2.38
C ARG A 91 -9.72 -0.52 3.48
N LEU A 92 -9.29 0.70 3.19
CA LEU A 92 -8.70 1.59 4.18
C LEU A 92 -9.80 2.19 5.07
N LEU A 93 -9.59 2.15 6.38
CA LEU A 93 -10.53 2.68 7.38
C LEU A 93 -10.08 4.05 7.88
N ALA A 94 -8.78 4.19 8.15
CA ALA A 94 -8.16 5.44 8.55
C ALA A 94 -6.67 5.42 8.15
N ASN A 95 -6.08 6.60 8.05
CA ASN A 95 -4.64 6.78 7.94
C ASN A 95 -4.22 8.00 8.77
N ASN A 96 -2.96 8.03 9.21
CA ASN A 96 -2.35 9.12 9.96
C ASN A 96 -3.19 9.47 11.21
N LEU A 97 -3.64 8.43 11.91
CA LEU A 97 -4.61 8.55 13.00
C LEU A 97 -3.89 8.90 14.30
N ARG A 98 -4.00 10.16 14.72
CA ARG A 98 -3.46 10.61 16.00
C ARG A 98 -4.23 10.01 17.18
N ILE A 99 -3.52 9.35 18.08
CA ILE A 99 -4.08 8.80 19.31
C ILE A 99 -3.83 9.77 20.45
N THR A 100 -4.90 10.15 21.16
CA THR A 100 -4.82 11.09 22.29
C THR A 100 -5.54 10.54 23.52
N GLN A 101 -5.00 10.83 24.70
CA GLN A 101 -5.61 10.52 25.99
C GLN A 101 -5.46 11.73 26.92
N ARG A 102 -6.57 12.21 27.48
CA ARG A 102 -6.58 13.36 28.43
C ARG A 102 -5.78 14.58 27.93
N ARG A 103 -5.91 14.91 26.64
CA ARG A 103 -5.18 15.98 25.92
C ARG A 103 -3.70 15.72 25.64
N THR A 104 -3.17 14.55 26.00
CA THR A 104 -1.81 14.12 25.66
C THR A 104 -1.85 13.25 24.40
N THR A 105 -1.00 13.55 23.42
CA THR A 105 -0.79 12.67 22.26
C THR A 105 0.03 11.46 22.69
N LEU A 106 -0.52 10.27 22.53
CA LEU A 106 0.16 9.01 22.83
C LEU A 106 0.98 8.49 21.64
N GLY A 107 0.58 8.88 20.43
CA GLY A 107 1.24 8.47 19.20
C GLY A 107 0.35 8.72 17.98
N GLU A 108 0.73 8.09 16.87
CA GLU A 108 0.01 8.08 15.61
C GLU A 108 0.03 6.65 15.06
N LEU A 109 -1.04 6.26 14.36
CA LEU A 109 -1.09 5.02 13.60
C LEU A 109 -1.03 5.38 12.12
N ASP A 110 -0.10 4.79 11.37
CA ASP A 110 0.03 5.06 9.93
C ASP A 110 -1.26 4.68 9.21
N MET A 111 -1.75 3.44 9.39
CA MET A 111 -2.93 2.93 8.70
C MET A 111 -3.75 1.94 9.52
N LEU A 112 -5.07 2.08 9.41
CA LEU A 112 -6.03 1.06 9.81
C LEU A 112 -6.75 0.59 8.55
N TYR A 113 -6.70 -0.72 8.29
CA TYR A 113 -7.45 -1.33 7.19
C TYR A 113 -8.20 -2.56 7.70
N ARG A 114 -9.06 -3.13 6.86
CA ARG A 114 -9.59 -4.47 7.08
C ARG A 114 -9.71 -5.21 5.76
N THR A 115 -9.82 -6.52 5.84
CA THR A 115 -10.28 -7.29 4.69
C THR A 115 -11.80 -7.13 4.52
N ARG A 116 -12.32 -7.35 3.32
CA ARG A 116 -13.77 -7.24 3.06
C ARG A 116 -14.57 -8.40 3.65
N THR A 117 -13.90 -9.51 3.99
CA THR A 117 -14.51 -10.71 4.58
C THR A 117 -14.40 -10.77 6.10
N ASN A 118 -13.51 -9.99 6.71
CA ASN A 118 -13.33 -9.94 8.17
C ASN A 118 -13.45 -8.49 8.68
N PRO A 119 -14.40 -8.20 9.60
CA PRO A 119 -14.60 -6.85 10.12
C PRO A 119 -13.49 -6.36 11.07
N VAL A 120 -12.63 -7.25 11.59
CA VAL A 120 -11.56 -6.90 12.54
C VAL A 120 -10.52 -5.98 11.87
N PRO A 121 -10.29 -4.77 12.40
CA PRO A 121 -9.27 -3.87 11.87
C PRO A 121 -7.85 -4.42 12.08
N VAL A 122 -7.01 -4.20 11.10
CA VAL A 122 -5.57 -4.45 11.14
C VAL A 122 -4.86 -3.10 11.14
N HIS A 123 -3.93 -2.96 12.07
CA HIS A 123 -2.99 -1.84 12.12
C HIS A 123 -1.75 -2.19 11.29
N LEU A 124 -1.39 -1.31 10.37
CA LEU A 124 -0.19 -1.42 9.54
C LEU A 124 0.67 -0.18 9.76
N GLU A 125 1.90 -0.40 10.21
CA GLU A 125 2.98 0.59 10.24
C GLU A 125 3.88 0.38 9.02
N VAL A 126 4.28 1.47 8.37
CA VAL A 126 5.09 1.40 7.14
C VAL A 126 6.37 2.19 7.30
N ALA A 127 7.50 1.54 7.04
CA ALA A 127 8.80 2.18 7.11
C ALA A 127 9.57 1.94 5.81
N ILE A 128 10.26 2.97 5.34
CA ILE A 128 11.28 2.85 4.30
C ILE A 128 12.59 2.54 5.01
N LYS A 129 13.31 1.52 4.53
CA LYS A 129 14.64 1.15 5.03
C LYS A 129 15.67 1.18 3.92
#